data_AF-A0A0C3SEX6-F1
#
_entry.id   AF-A0A0C3SEX6-F1
#
_cell.length_a   1.000
_cell.length_b   1.000
_cell.length_c   1.000
_cell.angle_alpha   90.00
_cell.angle_beta   90.00
_cell.angle_gamma   90.00
#
_symmetry.space_group_name_H-M   'P 1'
#
loop_
_entity.id
_entity.type
_entity.pdbx_description
1 polymer ?
#
loop_
_entity_poly.entity_id
_entity_poly.type
_entity_poly.pdbx_seq_one_letter_code
_entity_poly.pdbx_strand_id
1 'polypeptide(L)'
;MSEYDSLHRQCRTLESLFDTKLTSYARLASTITRSQEDLEAGGSAERWKDLETEVDELLQKLGELNDQLDSLSNDPDSPPSQSMLRAIQRHREVYQDYSKEFRRTKTNVQHALDQANLLSGVRNDIDAYKSSAADSLLAERDHITSSHRMTDDMLAQAYETRADFGRQRTTLSGIQTRMTGVINTIPGINNLLSMIKTRRRRDAIIIGCIIGLCIILLLTYMF
;
A
#
# COMPACT_ATOMS: atom_id res chain seq x y z
N MET A 1 73.24 15.69 -12.62
CA MET A 1 72.50 15.59 -13.90
C MET A 1 71.76 14.26 -14.07
N SER A 2 72.40 13.09 -13.90
CA SER A 2 71.71 11.78 -14.04
C SER A 2 70.53 11.56 -13.08
N GLU A 3 70.61 12.08 -11.85
CA GLU A 3 69.57 11.93 -10.84
C GLU A 3 68.33 12.77 -11.15
N TYR A 4 68.51 14.05 -11.49
CA TYR A 4 67.43 14.92 -11.98
C TYR A 4 66.69 14.34 -13.18
N ASP A 5 67.42 13.86 -14.20
CA ASP A 5 66.80 13.31 -15.41
C ASP A 5 65.98 12.05 -15.10
N SER A 6 66.42 11.25 -14.11
CA SER A 6 65.67 10.09 -13.64
C SER A 6 64.38 10.49 -12.91
N LEU A 7 64.47 11.50 -12.03
CA LEU A 7 63.35 11.98 -11.22
C LEU A 7 62.30 12.71 -12.08
N HIS A 8 62.75 13.50 -13.04
CA HIS A 8 61.90 14.18 -14.01
C HIS A 8 61.11 13.18 -14.88
N ARG A 9 61.75 12.09 -15.33
CA ARG A 9 61.05 11.02 -16.06
C ARG A 9 60.04 10.30 -15.18
N GLN A 10 60.40 9.97 -13.94
CA GLN A 10 59.50 9.33 -12.98
C GLN A 10 58.26 10.20 -12.68
N CYS A 11 58.46 11.50 -12.49
CA CYS A 11 57.37 12.44 -12.26
C CYS A 11 56.37 12.42 -13.43
N ARG A 12 56.85 12.52 -14.68
CA ARG A 12 55.98 12.46 -15.88
C ARG A 12 55.22 11.13 -16.00
N THR A 13 55.86 10.01 -15.65
CA THR A 13 55.19 8.70 -15.67
C THR A 13 54.10 8.60 -14.60
N LEU A 14 54.33 9.13 -13.40
CA LEU A 14 53.32 9.17 -12.34
C LEU A 14 52.19 10.15 -12.66
N GLU A 15 52.48 11.32 -13.26
CA GLU A 15 51.46 12.26 -13.74
C GLU A 15 50.49 11.59 -14.73
N SER A 16 51.02 10.87 -15.72
CA SER A 16 50.20 10.16 -16.72
C SER A 16 49.37 9.03 -16.10
N LEU A 17 49.93 8.31 -15.13
CA LEU A 17 49.26 7.21 -14.46
C LEU A 17 48.15 7.75 -13.55
N PHE A 18 48.43 8.80 -12.78
CA PHE A 18 47.48 9.51 -11.94
C PHE A 18 46.29 10.04 -12.75
N ASP A 19 46.53 10.71 -13.88
CA ASP A 19 45.45 11.23 -14.74
C ASP A 19 44.51 10.13 -15.26
N THR A 20 45.09 8.99 -15.66
CA THR A 20 44.33 7.82 -16.11
C THR A 20 43.45 7.26 -14.99
N LYS A 21 44.01 7.13 -13.78
CA LYS A 21 43.30 6.60 -12.61
C LYS A 21 42.24 7.57 -12.09
N LEU A 22 42.54 8.86 -12.04
CA LEU A 22 41.59 9.91 -11.68
C LEU A 22 40.39 9.92 -12.65
N THR A 23 40.64 9.78 -13.95
CA THR A 23 39.57 9.67 -14.95
C THR A 23 38.71 8.43 -14.72
N SER A 24 39.31 7.29 -14.38
CA SER A 24 38.57 6.06 -14.07
C SER A 24 37.70 6.21 -12.81
N TYR A 25 38.22 6.88 -11.78
CA TYR A 25 37.50 7.19 -10.54
C TYR A 25 36.32 8.14 -10.78
N ALA A 26 36.53 9.20 -11.57
CA ALA A 26 35.46 10.11 -11.98
C ALA A 26 34.35 9.43 -12.80
N ARG A 27 34.71 8.49 -13.69
CA ARG A 27 33.73 7.70 -14.47
C ARG A 27 32.91 6.78 -13.57
N LEU A 28 33.53 6.21 -12.53
CA LEU A 28 32.82 5.38 -11.58
C LEU A 28 31.71 6.17 -10.86
N ALA A 29 31.98 7.43 -10.49
CA ALA A 29 30.98 8.35 -9.93
C ALA A 29 29.73 8.45 -10.82
N SER A 30 29.92 8.69 -12.12
CA SER A 30 28.82 8.79 -13.08
C SER A 30 28.07 7.47 -13.31
N THR A 31 28.76 6.34 -13.10
CA THR A 31 28.17 5.00 -13.22
C THR A 31 27.29 4.71 -12.01
N ILE A 32 27.72 5.09 -10.80
CA ILE A 32 26.95 4.96 -9.55
C ILE A 32 25.60 5.69 -9.67
N THR A 33 25.58 6.90 -10.25
CA THR A 33 24.34 7.66 -10.45
C THR A 33 23.43 7.06 -11.54
N ARG A 34 23.99 6.37 -12.54
CA ARG A 34 23.24 5.85 -13.69
C ARG A 34 22.76 4.40 -13.52
N SER A 35 23.58 3.55 -12.92
CA SER A 35 23.38 2.12 -12.77
C SER A 35 23.17 1.80 -11.29
N GLN A 36 21.99 2.17 -10.78
CA GLN A 36 21.66 2.02 -9.36
C GLN A 36 21.35 0.56 -8.98
N GLU A 37 20.97 -0.30 -9.95
CA GLU A 37 20.77 -1.75 -9.77
C GLU A 37 22.07 -2.52 -9.51
N ASP A 38 23.23 -2.01 -9.97
CA ASP A 38 24.53 -2.69 -9.83
C ASP A 38 25.28 -2.33 -8.52
N LEU A 39 24.72 -1.44 -7.70
CA LEU A 39 25.32 -1.06 -6.41
C LEU A 39 25.13 -2.16 -5.35
N GLU A 40 23.99 -2.87 -5.38
CA GLU A 40 23.71 -4.00 -4.47
C GLU A 40 24.39 -5.30 -4.93
N ALA A 41 24.85 -5.38 -6.19
CA ALA A 41 25.63 -6.50 -6.71
C ALA A 41 27.10 -6.46 -6.20
N GLY A 42 27.27 -6.57 -4.89
CA GLY A 42 28.37 -7.31 -4.25
C GLY A 42 29.82 -6.93 -4.56
N GLY A 43 30.15 -5.66 -4.77
CA GLY A 43 31.56 -5.24 -4.88
C GLY A 43 31.80 -3.85 -5.45
N SER A 44 30.78 -3.20 -6.00
CA SER A 44 30.86 -1.84 -6.53
C SER A 44 31.25 -0.81 -5.46
N ALA A 45 30.77 -1.01 -4.22
CA ALA A 45 31.09 -0.20 -3.05
C ALA A 45 32.57 -0.35 -2.60
N GLU A 46 33.10 -1.56 -2.71
CA GLU A 46 34.49 -1.84 -2.31
C GLU A 46 35.46 -1.35 -3.39
N ARG A 47 35.09 -1.54 -4.66
CA ARG A 47 35.85 -1.08 -5.84
C ARG A 47 36.06 0.43 -5.90
N TRP A 48 35.10 1.27 -5.48
CA TRP A 48 35.31 2.72 -5.50
C TRP A 48 36.30 3.16 -4.42
N LYS A 49 36.27 2.51 -3.25
CA LYS A 49 37.15 2.83 -2.14
C LYS A 49 38.58 2.37 -2.42
N ASP A 50 38.75 1.21 -3.05
CA ASP A 50 40.05 0.72 -3.50
C ASP A 50 40.66 1.69 -4.53
N LEU A 51 39.86 2.15 -5.49
CA LEU A 51 40.31 3.07 -6.53
C LEU A 51 40.61 4.47 -5.96
N GLU A 52 39.84 4.93 -4.97
CA GLU A 52 40.14 6.16 -4.24
C GLU A 52 41.49 6.08 -3.51
N THR A 53 41.73 4.97 -2.82
CA THR A 53 42.99 4.72 -2.10
C THR A 53 44.17 4.69 -3.07
N GLU A 54 44.03 4.02 -4.22
CA GLU A 54 45.06 3.97 -5.25
C GLU A 54 45.38 5.37 -5.81
N VAL A 55 44.37 6.21 -6.07
CA VAL A 55 44.57 7.59 -6.55
C VAL A 55 45.23 8.47 -5.48
N ASP A 56 44.88 8.30 -4.21
CA ASP A 56 45.49 9.03 -3.09
C ASP A 56 46.97 8.66 -2.91
N GLU A 57 47.30 7.36 -2.97
CA GLU A 57 48.69 6.88 -2.91
C GLU A 57 49.54 7.42 -4.07
N LEU A 58 48.97 7.48 -5.28
CA LEU A 58 49.66 8.05 -6.44
C LEU A 58 49.90 9.53 -6.30
N LEU A 59 48.92 10.28 -5.76
CA LEU A 59 49.07 11.70 -5.48
C LEU A 59 50.16 11.94 -4.42
N GLN A 60 50.19 11.13 -3.36
CA GLN A 60 51.21 11.21 -2.32
C GLN A 60 52.62 10.97 -2.89
N LYS A 61 52.80 9.91 -3.68
CA LYS A 61 54.08 9.61 -4.36
C LYS A 61 54.50 10.75 -5.29
N LEU A 62 53.56 11.38 -5.99
CA LEU A 62 53.85 12.51 -6.86
C LEU A 62 54.28 13.75 -6.07
N GLY A 63 53.68 13.97 -4.89
CA GLY A 63 54.12 15.00 -3.93
C GLY A 63 55.55 14.76 -3.44
N GLU A 64 55.87 13.52 -3.03
CA GLU A 64 57.21 13.15 -2.57
C GLU A 64 58.27 13.36 -3.66
N LEU A 65 57.99 12.99 -4.92
CA LEU A 65 58.91 13.26 -6.03
C LEU A 65 59.07 14.75 -6.32
N ASN A 66 57.99 15.52 -6.18
CA ASN A 66 58.04 16.96 -6.40
C ASN A 66 58.85 17.67 -5.29
N ASP A 67 58.76 17.21 -4.05
CA ASP A 67 59.59 17.68 -2.93
C ASP A 67 61.07 17.31 -3.12
N GLN A 68 61.36 16.10 -3.63
CA GLN A 68 62.71 15.69 -3.99
C GLN A 68 63.28 16.57 -5.12
N LEU A 69 62.49 16.88 -6.16
CA LEU A 69 62.88 17.79 -7.24
C LEU A 69 63.16 19.21 -6.72
N ASP A 70 62.33 19.71 -5.79
CA ASP A 70 62.51 21.03 -5.18
C ASP A 70 63.81 21.07 -4.34
N SER A 71 64.07 20.02 -3.55
CA SER A 71 65.29 19.90 -2.74
C SER A 71 66.57 19.86 -3.60
N LEU A 72 66.54 19.16 -4.74
CA LEU A 72 67.66 19.07 -5.68
C LEU A 72 67.93 20.39 -6.39
N SER A 73 66.92 21.26 -6.50
CA SER A 73 67.06 22.60 -7.11
C SER A 73 67.63 23.64 -6.15
N ASN A 74 67.49 23.40 -4.84
CA ASN A 74 67.98 24.28 -3.79
C ASN A 74 69.39 23.90 -3.30
N ASP A 75 69.99 22.85 -3.86
CA ASP A 75 71.35 22.41 -3.54
C ASP A 75 72.40 23.42 -4.06
N PRO A 76 73.17 24.09 -3.18
CA PRO A 76 74.16 25.10 -3.57
C PRO A 76 75.35 24.53 -4.36
N ASP A 77 75.61 23.22 -4.29
CA ASP A 77 76.76 22.59 -4.97
C ASP A 77 76.49 22.28 -6.46
N SER A 78 75.22 22.32 -6.90
CA SER A 78 74.85 22.10 -8.30
C SER A 78 73.77 23.09 -8.76
N PRO A 79 74.15 24.31 -9.22
CA PRO A 79 73.16 25.31 -9.61
C PRO A 79 72.31 24.81 -10.79
N PRO A 80 70.97 24.80 -10.65
CA PRO A 80 70.08 24.28 -11.68
C PRO A 80 70.07 25.20 -12.91
N SER A 81 69.92 24.59 -14.09
CA SER A 81 69.74 25.35 -15.34
C SER A 81 68.38 26.07 -15.37
N GLN A 82 68.25 27.14 -16.15
CA GLN A 82 66.99 27.90 -16.23
C GLN A 82 65.81 27.04 -16.75
N SER A 83 66.08 26.04 -17.61
CA SER A 83 65.09 25.08 -18.07
C SER A 83 64.65 24.10 -16.97
N MET A 84 65.60 23.67 -16.12
CA MET A 84 65.34 22.81 -14.97
C MET A 84 64.42 23.47 -13.95
N LEU A 85 64.69 24.73 -13.59
CA LEU A 85 63.84 25.51 -12.70
C LEU A 85 62.41 25.67 -13.23
N ARG A 86 62.25 25.95 -14.52
CA ARG A 86 60.93 26.05 -15.15
C ARG A 86 60.17 24.72 -15.13
N ALA A 87 60.87 23.60 -15.35
CA ALA A 87 60.25 22.27 -15.31
C ALA A 87 59.79 21.89 -13.90
N ILE A 88 60.59 22.20 -12.87
CA ILE A 88 60.22 21.94 -11.47
C ILE A 88 59.02 22.79 -11.06
N GLN A 89 59.03 24.08 -11.41
CA GLN A 89 57.89 24.97 -11.20
C GLN A 89 56.61 24.42 -11.87
N ARG A 90 56.74 23.88 -13.09
CA ARG A 90 55.61 23.28 -13.80
C ARG A 90 55.08 22.03 -13.10
N HIS A 91 55.94 21.14 -12.62
CA HIS A 91 55.52 19.95 -11.85
C HIS A 91 54.77 20.34 -10.57
N ARG A 92 55.22 21.40 -9.89
CA ARG A 92 54.53 21.94 -8.71
C ARG A 92 53.14 22.48 -9.02
N GLU A 93 52.99 23.23 -10.11
CA GLU A 93 51.68 23.71 -10.58
C GLU A 93 50.73 22.55 -10.92
N VAL A 94 51.22 21.58 -11.69
CA VAL A 94 50.45 20.39 -12.10
C VAL A 94 50.01 19.57 -10.88
N TYR A 95 50.90 19.34 -9.90
CA TYR A 95 50.56 18.66 -8.66
C TYR A 95 49.46 19.39 -7.87
N GLN A 96 49.54 20.72 -7.76
CA GLN A 96 48.51 21.51 -7.07
C GLN A 96 47.15 21.42 -7.76
N ASP A 97 47.14 21.45 -9.09
CA ASP A 97 45.91 21.29 -9.87
C ASP A 97 45.33 19.89 -9.72
N TYR A 98 46.16 18.85 -9.77
CA TYR A 98 45.75 17.46 -9.51
C TYR A 98 45.20 17.26 -8.10
N SER A 99 45.81 17.88 -7.08
CA SER A 99 45.31 17.81 -5.70
C SER A 99 43.92 18.45 -5.55
N LYS A 100 43.69 19.60 -6.19
CA LYS A 100 42.38 20.26 -6.21
C LYS A 100 41.34 19.43 -6.96
N GLU A 101 41.70 18.89 -8.12
CA GLU A 101 40.80 18.10 -8.95
C GLU A 101 40.42 16.78 -8.27
N PHE A 102 41.36 16.12 -7.60
CA PHE A 102 41.08 14.92 -6.82
C PHE A 102 40.10 15.20 -5.69
N ARG A 103 40.32 16.27 -4.91
CA ARG A 103 39.37 16.67 -3.85
C ARG A 103 37.98 16.95 -4.40
N ARG A 104 37.88 17.64 -5.54
CA ARG A 104 36.60 17.90 -6.21
C ARG A 104 35.92 16.60 -6.64
N THR A 105 36.67 15.69 -7.24
CA THR A 105 36.16 14.40 -7.71
C THR A 105 35.68 13.55 -6.54
N LYS A 106 36.43 13.51 -5.43
CA LYS A 106 36.05 12.81 -4.19
C LYS A 106 34.72 13.34 -3.62
N THR A 107 34.55 14.65 -3.53
CA THR A 107 33.29 15.26 -3.10
C THR A 107 32.13 14.88 -4.03
N ASN A 108 32.34 14.89 -5.35
CA ASN A 108 31.31 14.49 -6.32
C ASN A 108 30.93 13.02 -6.19
N VAL A 109 31.90 12.12 -5.98
CA VAL A 109 31.66 10.68 -5.75
C VAL A 109 30.86 10.48 -4.47
N GLN A 110 31.23 11.15 -3.38
CA GLN A 110 30.51 11.05 -2.12
C GLN A 110 29.05 11.49 -2.27
N HIS A 111 28.80 12.62 -2.94
CA HIS A 111 27.43 13.06 -3.23
C HIS A 111 26.63 12.06 -4.06
N ALA A 112 27.25 11.43 -5.06
CA ALA A 112 26.60 10.41 -5.87
C ALA A 112 26.25 9.16 -5.04
N LEU A 113 27.13 8.73 -4.12
CA LEU A 113 26.88 7.63 -3.20
C LEU A 113 25.75 7.95 -2.21
N ASP A 114 25.78 9.14 -1.60
CA ASP A 114 24.74 9.58 -0.66
C ASP A 114 23.37 9.64 -1.36
N GLN A 115 23.34 10.17 -2.59
CA GLN A 115 22.12 10.19 -3.40
C GLN A 115 21.61 8.78 -3.72
N ALA A 116 22.48 7.86 -4.09
CA ALA A 116 22.10 6.48 -4.39
C ALA A 116 21.54 5.75 -3.15
N ASN A 117 22.15 5.97 -1.99
CA ASN A 117 21.70 5.41 -0.71
C ASN A 117 20.31 5.94 -0.30
N LEU A 118 20.09 7.26 -0.42
CA LEU A 118 18.79 7.88 -0.11
C LEU A 118 17.69 7.37 -1.04
N LEU A 119 17.97 7.22 -2.33
CA LEU A 119 17.00 6.75 -3.32
C LEU A 119 16.68 5.26 -3.19
N SER A 120 17.62 4.43 -2.70
CA SER A 120 17.35 3.01 -2.41
C SER A 120 16.26 2.86 -1.34
N GLY A 121 16.36 3.63 -0.25
CA GLY A 121 15.34 3.61 0.82
C GLY A 121 13.94 3.98 0.33
N VAL A 122 13.82 5.07 -0.42
CA VAL A 122 12.53 5.52 -0.98
C VAL A 122 11.93 4.49 -1.93
N ARG A 123 12.75 3.78 -2.71
CA ARG A 123 12.25 2.79 -3.66
C ARG A 123 11.67 1.57 -2.94
N ASN A 124 12.36 1.09 -1.91
CA ASN A 124 11.88 -0.01 -1.08
C ASN A 124 10.56 0.35 -0.39
N ASP A 125 10.44 1.58 0.13
CA ASP A 125 9.19 2.07 0.74
C ASP A 125 8.04 2.16 -0.28
N ILE A 126 8.32 2.62 -1.51
CA ILE A 126 7.32 2.68 -2.60
C ILE A 126 6.86 1.28 -2.99
N ASP A 127 7.78 0.32 -3.12
CA ASP A 127 7.45 -1.04 -3.53
C ASP A 127 6.69 -1.78 -2.42
N ALA A 128 7.06 -1.58 -1.15
CA ALA A 128 6.30 -2.05 0.00
C ALA A 128 4.88 -1.46 0.04
N TYR A 129 4.73 -0.16 -0.20
CA TYR A 129 3.42 0.49 -0.25
C TYR A 129 2.56 -0.03 -1.41
N LYS A 130 3.14 -0.21 -2.61
CA LYS A 130 2.43 -0.78 -3.76
C LYS A 130 1.97 -2.21 -3.50
N SER A 131 2.81 -3.04 -2.89
CA SER A 131 2.44 -4.42 -2.51
C SER A 131 1.27 -4.40 -1.52
N SER A 132 1.36 -3.58 -0.46
CA SER A 132 0.29 -3.44 0.54
C SER A 132 -1.02 -2.93 -0.07
N ALA A 133 -0.96 -1.95 -0.97
CA ALA A 133 -2.13 -1.46 -1.68
C ALA A 133 -2.75 -2.54 -2.58
N ALA A 134 -1.92 -3.32 -3.29
CA ALA A 134 -2.40 -4.43 -4.11
C ALA A 134 -3.07 -5.52 -3.26
N ASP A 135 -2.48 -5.89 -2.12
CA ASP A 135 -3.05 -6.87 -1.19
C ASP A 135 -4.38 -6.38 -0.60
N SER A 136 -4.48 -5.09 -0.27
CA SER A 136 -5.72 -4.47 0.21
C SER A 136 -6.84 -4.54 -0.85
N LEU A 137 -6.51 -4.28 -2.12
CA LEU A 137 -7.47 -4.40 -3.23
C LEU A 137 -7.90 -5.85 -3.48
N LEU A 138 -7.00 -6.82 -3.31
CA LEU A 138 -7.31 -8.24 -3.40
C LEU A 138 -8.25 -8.68 -2.25
N ALA A 139 -7.96 -8.25 -1.02
CA ALA A 139 -8.83 -8.52 0.12
C ALA A 139 -10.24 -7.92 -0.08
N GLU A 140 -10.34 -6.69 -0.61
CA GLU A 140 -11.62 -6.05 -0.92
C GLU A 140 -12.42 -6.84 -1.98
N ARG A 141 -11.74 -7.36 -3.01
CA ARG A 141 -12.38 -8.24 -4.01
C ARG A 141 -12.97 -9.51 -3.38
N ASP A 142 -12.26 -10.11 -2.42
CA ASP A 142 -12.75 -11.29 -1.71
C ASP A 142 -13.97 -10.95 -0.83
N HIS A 143 -13.97 -9.80 -0.17
CA HIS A 143 -15.12 -9.29 0.56
C HIS A 143 -16.34 -9.04 -0.33
N ILE A 144 -16.15 -8.41 -1.50
CA ILE A 144 -17.22 -8.20 -2.49
C ILE A 144 -17.78 -9.54 -2.96
N THR A 145 -16.91 -10.51 -3.26
CA THR A 145 -17.33 -11.84 -3.70
C THR A 145 -18.14 -12.57 -2.63
N SER A 146 -17.73 -12.46 -1.36
CA SER A 146 -18.49 -13.00 -0.22
C SER A 146 -19.86 -12.33 -0.06
N SER A 147 -19.90 -10.99 -0.17
CA SER A 147 -21.15 -10.22 -0.10
C SER A 147 -22.12 -10.57 -1.23
N HIS A 148 -21.62 -10.81 -2.44
CA HIS A 148 -22.44 -11.27 -3.56
C HIS A 148 -23.07 -12.63 -3.28
N ARG A 149 -22.30 -13.60 -2.77
CA ARG A 149 -22.83 -14.92 -2.37
C ARG A 149 -23.90 -14.81 -1.29
N MET A 150 -23.64 -14.00 -0.26
CA MET A 150 -24.63 -13.74 0.79
C MET A 150 -25.92 -13.13 0.22
N THR A 151 -25.80 -12.21 -0.74
CA THR A 151 -26.96 -11.60 -1.42
C THR A 151 -27.74 -12.64 -2.23
N ASP A 152 -27.04 -13.55 -2.93
CA ASP A 152 -27.67 -14.64 -3.66
C ASP A 152 -28.42 -15.61 -2.72
N ASP A 153 -27.85 -15.92 -1.55
CA ASP A 153 -28.50 -16.74 -0.52
C ASP A 153 -29.76 -16.05 0.04
N MET A 154 -29.68 -14.75 0.32
CA MET A 154 -30.84 -13.96 0.76
C MET A 154 -31.93 -13.91 -0.32
N LEU A 155 -31.56 -13.77 -1.60
CA LEU A 155 -32.50 -13.83 -2.71
C LEU A 155 -33.16 -15.21 -2.82
N ALA A 156 -32.39 -16.29 -2.70
CA ALA A 156 -32.92 -17.65 -2.71
C ALA A 156 -33.92 -17.88 -1.57
N GLN A 157 -33.58 -17.46 -0.35
CA GLN A 157 -34.48 -17.55 0.81
C GLN A 157 -35.75 -16.70 0.62
N ALA A 158 -35.63 -15.52 0.02
CA ALA A 158 -36.79 -14.67 -0.30
C ALA A 158 -37.71 -15.34 -1.33
N TYR A 159 -37.18 -16.00 -2.36
CA TYR A 159 -37.96 -16.77 -3.33
C TYR A 159 -38.68 -17.95 -2.68
N GLU A 160 -38.01 -18.67 -1.79
CA GLU A 160 -38.61 -19.77 -1.02
C GLU A 160 -39.75 -19.27 -0.13
N THR A 161 -39.53 -18.17 0.61
CA THR A 161 -40.55 -17.53 1.46
C THR A 161 -41.76 -17.09 0.63
N ARG A 162 -41.53 -16.53 -0.57
CA ARG A 162 -42.62 -16.16 -1.50
C ARG A 162 -43.41 -17.38 -1.95
N ALA A 163 -42.74 -18.49 -2.27
CA ALA A 163 -43.40 -19.73 -2.63
C ALA A 163 -44.23 -20.29 -1.46
N ASP A 164 -43.73 -20.22 -0.24
CA ASP A 164 -44.44 -20.61 0.97
C ASP A 164 -45.68 -19.76 1.23
N PHE A 165 -45.62 -18.44 1.05
CA PHE A 165 -46.83 -17.60 1.12
C PHE A 165 -47.85 -17.98 0.04
N GLY A 166 -47.39 -18.35 -1.17
CA GLY A 166 -48.26 -18.89 -2.22
C GLY A 166 -48.98 -20.18 -1.80
N ARG A 167 -48.26 -21.11 -1.18
CA ARG A 167 -48.82 -22.36 -0.61
C ARG A 167 -49.80 -22.06 0.52
N GLN A 168 -49.43 -21.19 1.47
CA GLN A 168 -50.28 -20.78 2.59
C GLN A 168 -51.58 -20.14 2.12
N ARG A 169 -51.54 -19.28 1.09
CA ARG A 169 -52.75 -18.67 0.50
C ARG A 169 -53.70 -19.74 -0.05
N THR A 170 -53.16 -20.75 -0.72
CA THR A 170 -53.95 -21.86 -1.27
C THR A 170 -54.57 -22.69 -0.15
N THR A 171 -53.80 -22.98 0.90
CA THR A 171 -54.30 -23.67 2.11
C THR A 171 -55.41 -22.88 2.80
N LEU A 172 -55.24 -21.57 3.00
CA LEU A 172 -56.25 -20.70 3.60
C LEU A 172 -57.52 -20.63 2.75
N SER A 173 -57.39 -20.55 1.43
CA SER A 173 -58.55 -20.63 0.52
C SER A 173 -59.27 -21.98 0.66
N GLY A 174 -58.54 -23.09 0.76
CA GLY A 174 -59.13 -24.41 1.02
C GLY A 174 -59.85 -24.49 2.37
N ILE A 175 -59.29 -23.90 3.42
CA ILE A 175 -59.94 -23.78 4.74
C ILE A 175 -61.22 -22.96 4.63
N GLN A 176 -61.20 -21.83 3.93
CA GLN A 176 -62.37 -21.00 3.70
C GLN A 176 -63.48 -21.79 2.97
N THR A 177 -63.15 -22.50 1.90
CA THR A 177 -64.12 -23.35 1.18
C THR A 177 -64.70 -24.45 2.06
N ARG A 178 -63.87 -25.13 2.87
CA ARG A 178 -64.34 -26.13 3.83
C ARG A 178 -65.25 -25.53 4.90
N MET A 179 -64.90 -24.36 5.43
CA MET A 179 -65.70 -23.64 6.42
C MET A 179 -67.07 -23.23 5.84
N THR A 180 -67.10 -22.69 4.62
CA THR A 180 -68.35 -22.42 3.90
C THR A 180 -69.14 -23.71 3.67
N GLY A 181 -68.47 -24.81 3.34
CA GLY A 181 -69.08 -26.14 3.24
C GLY A 181 -69.75 -26.57 4.55
N VAL A 182 -69.06 -26.44 5.70
CA VAL A 182 -69.60 -26.76 7.02
C VAL A 182 -70.84 -25.92 7.33
N ILE A 183 -70.79 -24.60 7.09
CA ILE A 183 -71.92 -23.69 7.28
C ILE A 183 -73.14 -24.15 6.44
N ASN A 184 -72.90 -24.58 5.20
CA ASN A 184 -73.95 -25.08 4.31
C ASN A 184 -74.49 -26.48 4.72
N THR A 185 -73.65 -27.33 5.31
CA THR A 185 -74.02 -28.69 5.78
C THR A 185 -74.58 -28.76 7.19
N ILE A 186 -74.68 -27.64 7.91
CA ILE A 186 -75.50 -27.53 9.13
C ILE A 186 -76.83 -26.83 8.75
N PRO A 187 -77.70 -27.42 7.91
CA PRO A 187 -79.03 -26.88 7.68
C PRO A 187 -79.80 -27.03 8.99
N GLY A 188 -80.18 -25.90 9.58
CA GLY A 188 -81.03 -25.91 10.76
C GLY A 188 -80.56 -25.08 11.93
N ILE A 189 -79.39 -24.40 11.90
CA ILE A 189 -79.10 -23.38 12.91
C ILE A 189 -80.19 -22.30 12.92
N ASN A 190 -80.62 -21.84 11.74
CA ASN A 190 -81.74 -20.89 11.63
C ASN A 190 -83.07 -21.49 12.14
N ASN A 191 -83.33 -22.77 11.90
CA ASN A 191 -84.56 -23.42 12.38
C ASN A 191 -84.53 -23.68 13.90
N LEU A 192 -83.40 -24.13 14.45
CA LEU A 192 -83.18 -24.31 15.89
C LEU A 192 -83.28 -22.97 16.62
N LEU A 193 -82.66 -21.91 16.08
CA LEU A 193 -82.77 -20.56 16.63
C LEU A 193 -84.20 -20.02 16.55
N SER A 194 -84.91 -20.28 15.46
CA SER A 194 -86.33 -19.92 15.29
C SER A 194 -87.24 -20.68 16.27
N MET A 195 -87.01 -21.98 16.49
CA MET A 195 -87.75 -22.78 17.48
C MET A 195 -87.52 -22.28 18.92
N ILE A 196 -86.29 -21.88 19.26
CA ILE A 196 -85.98 -21.27 20.57
C ILE A 196 -86.71 -19.94 20.74
N LYS A 197 -86.67 -19.07 19.72
CA LYS A 197 -87.32 -17.74 19.76
C LYS A 197 -88.84 -17.85 19.86
N THR A 198 -89.45 -18.81 19.15
CA THR A 198 -90.91 -19.02 19.20
C THR A 198 -91.36 -19.57 20.55
N ARG A 199 -90.60 -20.46 21.18
CA ARG A 199 -90.91 -20.95 22.55
C ARG A 199 -90.87 -19.80 23.56
N ARG A 200 -89.81 -18.99 23.54
CA ARG A 200 -89.67 -17.82 24.44
C ARG A 200 -90.78 -16.79 24.26
N ARG A 201 -91.26 -16.59 23.02
CA ARG A 201 -92.39 -15.69 22.73
C ARG A 201 -93.71 -16.22 23.30
N ARG A 202 -93.95 -17.53 23.25
CA ARG A 202 -95.15 -18.14 23.86
C ARG A 202 -95.14 -17.97 25.37
N ASP A 203 -94.01 -18.24 26.03
CA ASP A 203 -93.89 -18.11 27.48
C ASP A 203 -94.13 -16.65 27.93
N ALA A 204 -93.60 -15.68 27.20
CA ALA A 204 -93.84 -14.25 27.48
C ALA A 204 -95.32 -13.85 27.32
N ILE A 205 -96.02 -14.39 26.31
CA ILE A 205 -97.46 -14.14 26.12
C ILE A 205 -98.26 -14.75 27.28
N ILE A 206 -97.98 -15.98 27.69
CA ILE A 206 -98.68 -16.65 28.80
C ILE A 206 -98.50 -15.85 30.10
N ILE A 207 -97.27 -15.46 30.44
CA ILE A 207 -96.98 -14.67 31.64
C ILE A 207 -97.68 -13.31 31.58
N GLY A 208 -97.63 -12.62 30.43
CA GLY A 208 -98.31 -11.35 30.22
C GLY A 208 -99.83 -11.44 30.41
N CYS A 209 -100.46 -12.48 29.89
CA CYS A 209 -101.90 -12.73 30.08
C CYS A 209 -102.25 -12.98 31.54
N ILE A 210 -101.45 -13.77 32.28
CA ILE A 210 -101.69 -14.03 33.70
C ILE A 210 -101.61 -12.73 34.51
N ILE A 211 -100.57 -11.92 34.29
CA ILE A 211 -100.39 -10.62 34.97
C ILE A 211 -101.57 -9.69 34.65
N GLY A 212 -101.96 -9.58 33.38
CA GLY A 212 -103.10 -8.75 32.96
C GLY A 212 -104.41 -9.18 33.61
N LEU A 213 -104.71 -10.48 33.65
CA LEU A 213 -105.89 -11.03 34.30
C LEU A 213 -105.90 -10.73 35.81
N CYS A 214 -104.78 -10.92 36.50
CA CYS A 214 -104.64 -10.61 37.92
C CYS A 214 -104.87 -9.13 38.21
N ILE A 215 -104.36 -8.22 37.37
CA ILE A 215 -104.58 -6.77 37.52
C ILE A 215 -106.05 -6.41 37.33
N ILE A 216 -106.73 -6.97 36.33
CA ILE A 216 -108.17 -6.73 36.08
C ILE A 216 -109.01 -7.22 37.27
N LEU A 217 -108.73 -8.41 37.80
CA LEU A 217 -109.41 -8.94 38.97
C LEU A 217 -109.19 -8.05 40.21
N LEU A 218 -107.96 -7.57 40.44
CA LEU A 218 -107.68 -6.63 41.53
C LEU A 218 -108.43 -5.31 41.38
N LEU A 219 -108.48 -4.74 40.19
CA LEU A 219 -109.22 -3.51 39.93
C LEU A 219 -110.73 -3.70 40.14
N THR A 220 -111.28 -4.85 39.75
CA THR A 220 -112.71 -5.16 39.93
C THR A 220 -113.05 -5.43 41.39
N TYR A 221 -112.09 -5.93 42.19
CA TYR A 221 -112.28 -6.13 43.63
C TYR A 221 -112.16 -4.81 44.42
N MET A 222 -111.36 -3.86 43.94
CA MET A 222 -111.07 -2.60 44.63
C MET A 222 -112.11 -1.50 44.37
N PHE A 223 -112.81 -1.56 43.23
CA PHE A 223 -113.83 -0.60 42.79
C PHE A 223 -115.23 -1.16 42.97
#